data_AF-A0A3D5ZLZ5-F1
#
_entry.id   AF-A0A3D5ZLZ5-F1
#
_cell.length_a   1.000
_cell.length_b   1.000
_cell.length_c   1.000
_cell.angle_alpha   90.00
_cell.angle_beta   90.00
_cell.angle_gamma   90.00
#
_symmetry.space_group_name_H-M   'P 1'
#
loop_
_entity.id
_entity.type
_entity.pdbx_description
1 polymer ?
#
loop_
_entity_poly.entity_id
_entity_poly.type
_entity_poly.pdbx_seq_one_letter_code
_entity_poly.pdbx_strand_id
1 'polypeptide(L)'
;MFKQIIVNQNDAWYKSFSGNYADSFLYFICLLNYFSGFKNIQDYKEKTVEEHRVLLNNLAVANLNDYFTRMHSKLPIEPISPNDNEFYYNQRGAKCFFDYTRQGYLDIPKLKSNKERGAIYQVLSVGFFGGNEQPCVTIYKDEQAQCLLLPKELSDWAFDMVAFSNIGGNFFPSDVEFGYINGRYYAEIL
;
A
#
# COMPACT_ATOMS: atom_id res chain seq x y z
N MET A 1 -1.04 6.67 35.22
CA MET A 1 -1.61 7.99 34.88
C MET A 1 -1.14 8.48 33.51
N PHE A 2 0.12 8.91 33.31
CA PHE A 2 0.57 9.43 31.99
C PHE A 2 0.45 8.43 30.83
N LYS A 3 0.84 7.16 31.01
CA LYS A 3 0.62 6.09 30.00
C LYS A 3 -0.86 5.92 29.66
N GLN A 4 -1.76 5.99 30.65
CA GLN A 4 -3.20 5.86 30.39
C GLN A 4 -3.73 7.03 29.58
N ILE A 5 -3.37 8.27 29.92
CA ILE A 5 -3.85 9.47 29.23
C ILE A 5 -3.28 9.54 27.81
N ILE A 6 -1.97 9.30 27.67
CA ILE A 6 -1.29 9.40 26.39
C ILE A 6 -1.58 8.16 25.55
N VAL A 7 -1.14 6.98 25.96
CA VAL A 7 -1.20 5.78 25.11
C VAL A 7 -2.62 5.24 24.95
N ASN A 8 -3.42 5.26 26.03
CA ASN A 8 -4.69 4.52 26.04
C ASN A 8 -5.94 5.38 25.78
N GLN A 9 -5.88 6.71 25.99
CA GLN A 9 -7.05 7.61 25.89
C GLN A 9 -6.98 8.62 24.75
N ASN A 10 -5.82 8.83 24.14
CA ASN A 10 -5.72 9.66 22.95
C ASN A 10 -6.10 8.81 21.73
N ASP A 11 -7.01 9.30 20.89
CA ASP A 11 -7.48 8.60 19.68
C ASP A 11 -6.81 9.15 18.40
N ALA A 12 -6.00 10.21 18.50
CA ALA A 12 -5.40 10.89 17.35
C ALA A 12 -4.06 10.29 16.89
N TRP A 13 -3.65 9.13 17.41
CA TRP A 13 -2.35 8.52 17.12
C TRP A 13 -2.12 8.28 15.64
N TYR A 14 -3.18 7.97 14.89
CA TYR A 14 -3.12 7.76 13.44
C TYR A 14 -2.45 8.91 12.69
N LYS A 15 -2.56 10.16 13.18
CA LYS A 15 -1.94 11.34 12.55
C LYS A 15 -0.43 11.42 12.73
N SER A 16 0.12 10.80 13.79
CA SER A 16 1.56 10.79 14.06
C SER A 16 2.27 9.60 13.39
N PHE A 17 1.55 8.51 13.12
CA PHE A 17 2.06 7.32 12.45
C PHE A 17 2.32 7.53 10.95
N SER A 18 1.70 8.52 10.31
CA SER A 18 1.83 8.77 8.87
C SER A 18 2.98 9.71 8.45
N GLY A 19 3.89 10.09 9.37
CA GLY A 19 4.95 11.07 9.09
C GLY A 19 6.34 10.66 9.56
N ASN A 20 7.37 11.43 9.18
CA ASN A 20 8.79 11.25 9.54
C ASN A 20 9.09 11.23 11.06
N TYR A 21 8.08 11.46 11.91
CA TYR A 21 8.16 11.46 13.36
C TYR A 21 7.79 10.12 14.01
N ALA A 22 7.37 9.13 13.23
CA ALA A 22 6.91 7.84 13.74
C ALA A 22 7.94 7.18 14.67
N ASP A 23 9.22 7.18 14.29
CA ASP A 23 10.28 6.52 15.06
C ASP A 23 10.52 7.19 16.43
N SER A 24 10.63 8.52 16.46
CA SER A 24 10.85 9.28 17.70
C SER A 24 9.66 9.14 18.66
N PHE A 25 8.45 9.11 18.12
CA PHE A 25 7.23 8.93 18.88
C PHE A 25 7.06 7.49 19.39
N LEU A 26 7.36 6.49 18.56
CA LEU A 26 7.43 5.09 18.96
C LEU A 26 8.46 4.88 20.06
N TYR A 27 9.60 5.55 19.99
CA TYR A 27 10.60 5.54 21.06
C TYR A 27 10.09 6.17 22.36
N PHE A 28 9.35 7.29 22.28
CA PHE A 28 8.71 7.88 23.45
C PHE A 28 7.68 6.93 24.09
N ILE A 29 6.85 6.26 23.29
CA ILE A 29 5.91 5.24 23.79
C ILE A 29 6.63 4.04 24.39
N CYS A 30 7.71 3.60 23.75
CA CYS A 30 8.60 2.57 24.27
C CYS A 30 9.10 2.94 25.68
N LEU A 31 9.57 4.17 25.87
CA LEU A 31 10.05 4.67 27.16
C LEU A 31 8.94 4.68 28.23
N LEU A 32 7.73 5.13 27.88
CA LEU A 32 6.58 5.08 28.79
C LEU A 32 6.20 3.64 29.16
N ASN A 33 6.25 2.72 28.20
CA ASN A 33 5.98 1.30 28.43
C ASN A 33 7.05 0.67 29.32
N TYR A 34 8.33 1.00 29.10
CA TYR A 34 9.44 0.56 29.92
C TYR A 34 9.26 0.93 31.39
N PHE A 35 8.98 2.22 31.67
CA PHE A 35 8.72 2.65 33.05
C PHE A 35 7.46 2.04 33.65
N SER A 36 6.43 1.79 32.84
CA SER A 36 5.19 1.15 33.32
C SER A 36 5.36 -0.32 33.72
N GLY A 37 6.45 -0.97 33.29
CA GLY A 37 6.75 -2.36 33.64
C GLY A 37 7.23 -2.54 35.08
N PHE A 38 7.69 -1.47 35.74
CA PHE A 38 8.16 -1.52 37.11
C PHE A 38 7.02 -1.34 38.10
N LYS A 39 7.03 -2.10 39.19
CA LYS A 39 6.01 -2.02 40.25
C LYS A 39 6.10 -0.72 41.04
N ASN A 40 7.34 -0.26 41.28
CA ASN A 40 7.64 0.95 42.04
C ASN A 40 9.10 1.37 41.78
N ILE A 41 9.53 2.47 42.40
CA ILE A 41 10.88 3.00 42.21
C ILE A 41 11.99 2.09 42.75
N GLN A 42 11.70 1.22 43.72
CA GLN A 42 12.70 0.31 44.28
C GLN A 42 13.03 -0.80 43.28
N ASP A 43 12.00 -1.40 42.66
CA ASP A 43 12.11 -2.37 41.57
C ASP A 43 12.87 -1.79 40.35
N TYR A 44 12.69 -0.49 40.06
CA TYR A 44 13.50 0.20 39.06
C TYR A 44 14.99 0.26 39.45
N LYS A 45 15.29 0.62 40.70
CA LYS A 45 16.67 0.78 41.21
C LYS A 45 17.45 -0.53 41.39
N GLU A 46 16.79 -1.68 41.31
CA GLU A 46 17.47 -2.99 41.33
C GLU A 46 18.36 -3.20 40.10
N LYS A 47 18.17 -2.41 39.04
CA LYS A 47 18.97 -2.49 37.81
C LYS A 47 20.01 -1.38 37.76
N THR A 48 21.16 -1.73 37.20
CA THR A 48 22.22 -0.78 36.87
C THR A 48 21.83 0.10 35.67
N VAL A 49 22.54 1.22 35.52
CA VAL A 49 22.38 2.10 34.35
C VAL A 49 22.62 1.35 33.04
N GLU A 50 23.59 0.44 33.00
CA GLU A 50 23.88 -0.33 31.79
C GLU A 50 22.78 -1.37 31.49
N GLU A 51 22.21 -2.01 32.51
CA GLU A 51 21.05 -2.88 32.31
C GLU A 51 19.83 -2.10 31.80
N HIS A 52 19.58 -0.89 32.32
CA HIS A 52 18.52 -0.03 31.80
C HIS A 52 18.73 0.33 30.33
N ARG A 53 19.97 0.66 29.95
CA ARG A 53 20.32 0.98 28.56
C ARG A 53 20.05 -0.20 27.63
N VAL A 54 20.53 -1.39 27.99
CA VAL A 54 20.35 -2.59 27.18
C VAL A 54 18.86 -2.95 27.05
N LEU A 55 18.12 -2.96 28.15
CA LEU A 55 16.70 -3.34 28.13
C LEU A 55 15.85 -2.35 27.33
N LEU A 56 16.06 -1.05 27.52
CA LEU A 56 15.32 -0.02 26.78
C LEU A 56 15.66 -0.06 25.29
N ASN A 57 16.93 -0.22 24.92
CA ASN A 57 17.33 -0.31 23.52
C ASN A 57 16.76 -1.56 22.85
N ASN A 58 16.82 -2.72 23.50
CA ASN A 58 16.23 -3.94 22.97
C ASN A 58 14.70 -3.81 22.78
N LEU A 59 14.01 -3.20 23.74
CA LEU A 59 12.57 -2.94 23.63
C LEU A 59 12.26 -1.96 22.49
N ALA A 60 13.06 -0.91 22.34
CA ALA A 60 12.90 0.07 21.26
C ALA A 60 13.12 -0.55 19.89
N VAL A 61 14.20 -1.33 19.71
CA VAL A 61 14.48 -2.04 18.46
C VAL A 61 13.35 -3.01 18.13
N ALA A 62 12.86 -3.77 19.11
CA ALA A 62 11.74 -4.69 18.90
C ALA A 62 10.46 -3.96 18.46
N ASN A 63 10.11 -2.86 19.12
CA ASN A 63 8.91 -2.07 18.77
C ASN A 63 9.02 -1.39 17.40
N LEU A 64 10.19 -0.84 17.07
CA LEU A 64 10.45 -0.24 15.76
C LEU A 64 10.40 -1.30 14.66
N ASN A 65 10.98 -2.47 14.90
CA ASN A 65 10.95 -3.57 13.95
C ASN A 65 9.52 -4.12 13.75
N ASP A 66 8.73 -4.26 14.81
CA ASP A 66 7.31 -4.61 14.71
C ASP A 66 6.54 -3.58 13.88
N TYR A 67 6.73 -2.29 14.17
CA TYR A 67 6.08 -1.23 13.42
C TYR A 67 6.47 -1.22 11.94
N PHE A 68 7.77 -1.33 11.64
CA PHE A 68 8.28 -1.48 10.28
C PHE A 68 7.65 -2.69 9.59
N THR A 69 7.64 -3.84 10.29
CA THR A 69 7.01 -5.08 9.81
C THR A 69 5.53 -4.87 9.49
N ARG A 70 4.79 -4.11 10.30
CA ARG A 70 3.37 -3.84 10.02
C ARG A 70 3.14 -2.87 8.85
N MET A 71 3.99 -1.84 8.72
CA MET A 71 3.75 -0.73 7.81
C MET A 71 4.44 -0.87 6.45
N HIS A 72 5.48 -1.70 6.32
CA HIS A 72 6.16 -1.83 5.03
C HIS A 72 5.23 -2.42 3.96
N SER A 73 5.47 -2.01 2.71
CA SER A 73 4.77 -2.58 1.56
C SER A 73 4.95 -4.09 1.53
N LYS A 74 3.84 -4.81 1.40
CA LYS A 74 3.81 -6.27 1.26
C LYS A 74 3.99 -6.72 -0.18
N LEU A 75 4.10 -5.79 -1.13
CA LEU A 75 4.32 -6.11 -2.52
C LEU A 75 5.77 -6.54 -2.75
N PRO A 76 6.00 -7.62 -3.51
CA PRO A 76 7.35 -7.97 -3.94
C PRO A 76 7.88 -6.87 -4.86
N ILE A 77 8.98 -6.22 -4.43
CA ILE A 77 9.70 -5.27 -5.26
C ILE A 77 10.72 -6.05 -6.09
N GLU A 78 10.40 -6.29 -7.35
CA GLU A 78 11.33 -6.85 -8.31
C GLU A 78 11.94 -5.72 -9.13
N PRO A 79 13.23 -5.39 -8.93
CA PRO A 79 13.88 -4.36 -9.72
C PRO A 79 13.90 -4.79 -11.19
N ILE A 80 13.48 -3.89 -12.07
CA ILE A 80 13.58 -4.10 -13.51
C ILE A 80 15.07 -3.96 -13.87
N SER A 81 15.68 -5.04 -14.33
CA SER A 81 17.05 -4.99 -14.85
C SER A 81 17.09 -4.04 -16.06
N PRO A 82 18.00 -3.05 -16.09
CA PRO A 82 18.24 -2.27 -17.28
C PRO A 82 18.59 -3.21 -18.43
N ASN A 83 17.87 -3.09 -19.54
CA ASN A 83 18.22 -3.74 -20.79
C ASN A 83 18.21 -2.68 -21.90
N ASP A 84 18.77 -3.01 -23.06
CA ASP A 84 18.75 -2.10 -24.22
C ASP A 84 17.35 -2.04 -24.88
N ASN A 85 16.35 -2.73 -24.33
CA ASN A 85 15.00 -2.71 -24.86
C ASN A 85 14.24 -1.51 -24.30
N GLU A 86 13.29 -1.00 -25.07
CA GLU A 86 12.43 0.10 -24.63
C GLU A 86 11.25 -0.39 -23.75
N PHE A 87 11.29 -1.64 -23.27
CA PHE A 87 10.21 -2.29 -22.55
C PHE A 87 10.73 -3.35 -21.56
N TYR A 88 9.85 -3.69 -20.61
CA TYR A 88 10.02 -4.77 -19.65
C TYR A 88 8.76 -5.65 -19.59
N TYR A 89 8.83 -6.79 -18.91
CA TYR A 89 7.67 -7.60 -18.58
C TYR A 89 7.33 -7.44 -17.10
N ASN A 90 6.05 -7.20 -16.79
CA ASN A 90 5.61 -7.16 -15.40
C ASN A 90 5.44 -8.56 -14.80
N GLN A 91 5.16 -8.63 -13.49
CA GLN A 91 4.98 -9.91 -12.75
C GLN A 91 3.83 -10.78 -13.25
N ARG A 92 2.94 -10.23 -14.09
CA ARG A 92 1.84 -10.96 -14.73
C ARG A 92 2.16 -11.35 -16.18
N GLY A 93 3.38 -11.12 -16.64
CA GLY A 93 3.85 -11.47 -17.99
C GLY A 93 3.42 -10.50 -19.08
N ALA A 94 2.89 -9.32 -18.74
CA ALA A 94 2.52 -8.32 -19.73
C ALA A 94 3.70 -7.43 -20.11
N LYS A 95 3.82 -7.12 -21.40
CA LYS A 95 4.80 -6.16 -21.94
C LYS A 95 4.42 -4.73 -21.55
N CYS A 96 5.33 -4.03 -20.90
CA CYS A 96 5.20 -2.64 -20.46
C CYS A 96 6.31 -1.78 -21.10
N PHE A 97 5.98 -0.68 -21.77
CA PHE A 97 7.00 0.23 -22.29
C PHE A 97 7.48 1.15 -21.16
N PHE A 98 8.76 1.53 -21.19
CA PHE A 98 9.27 2.53 -20.24
C PHE A 98 8.62 3.91 -20.47
N ASP A 99 8.44 4.28 -21.74
CA ASP A 99 7.57 5.37 -22.14
C ASP A 99 6.13 4.86 -22.22
N TYR A 100 5.37 5.08 -21.15
CA TYR A 100 3.99 4.60 -21.04
C TYR A 100 3.05 5.21 -22.07
N THR A 101 3.41 6.31 -22.75
CA THR A 101 2.56 6.90 -23.80
C THR A 101 2.40 5.98 -25.01
N ARG A 102 3.24 4.94 -25.10
CA ARG A 102 3.18 3.87 -26.11
C ARG A 102 2.23 2.74 -25.73
N GLN A 103 1.75 2.68 -24.48
CA GLN A 103 0.69 1.74 -24.11
C GLN A 103 -0.64 2.18 -24.74
N GLY A 104 -1.42 1.19 -25.19
CA GLY A 104 -2.81 1.41 -25.56
C GLY A 104 -3.69 1.65 -24.34
N TYR A 105 -4.85 2.27 -24.54
CA TYR A 105 -5.87 2.41 -23.51
C TYR A 105 -6.79 1.19 -23.48
N LEU A 106 -7.29 0.85 -22.29
CA LEU A 106 -8.37 -0.11 -22.16
C LEU A 106 -9.61 0.41 -22.89
N ASP A 107 -10.24 -0.45 -23.68
CA ASP A 107 -11.51 -0.11 -24.32
C ASP A 107 -12.61 -0.09 -23.25
N ILE A 108 -13.25 1.07 -23.05
CA ILE A 108 -14.29 1.23 -22.04
C ILE A 108 -15.55 1.76 -22.73
N PRO A 109 -16.64 0.97 -22.79
CA PRO A 109 -17.83 1.35 -23.53
C PRO A 109 -18.58 2.48 -22.83
N LYS A 110 -19.12 3.39 -23.64
CA LYS A 110 -20.09 4.39 -23.19
C LYS A 110 -21.49 3.79 -23.14
N LEU A 111 -22.05 3.74 -21.94
CA LEU A 111 -23.37 3.17 -21.65
C LEU A 111 -24.45 4.24 -21.73
N LYS A 112 -25.64 3.86 -22.21
CA LYS A 112 -26.80 4.77 -22.31
C LYS A 112 -27.60 4.85 -21.01
N SER A 113 -27.58 3.79 -20.20
CA SER A 113 -28.33 3.73 -18.93
C SER A 113 -27.75 2.67 -18.00
N ASN A 114 -28.05 2.76 -16.70
CA ASN A 114 -27.56 1.83 -15.68
C ASN A 114 -28.15 0.41 -15.83
N LYS A 115 -28.94 0.15 -16.88
CA LYS A 115 -29.44 -1.19 -17.24
C LYS A 115 -28.53 -1.91 -18.22
N GLU A 116 -27.64 -1.19 -18.89
CA GLU A 116 -26.61 -1.78 -19.75
C GLU A 116 -25.42 -2.19 -18.88
N ARG A 117 -24.75 -3.28 -19.27
CA ARG A 117 -23.51 -3.70 -18.62
C ARG A 117 -22.30 -3.09 -19.31
N GLY A 118 -21.28 -2.79 -18.53
CA GLY A 118 -19.95 -2.44 -18.99
C GLY A 118 -19.22 -3.61 -19.66
N ALA A 119 -17.99 -3.34 -20.12
CA ALA A 119 -17.09 -4.38 -20.61
C ALA A 119 -16.43 -5.08 -19.42
N ILE A 120 -16.52 -6.40 -19.38
CA ILE A 120 -15.91 -7.22 -18.34
C ILE A 120 -14.56 -7.71 -18.83
N TYR A 121 -13.53 -7.49 -18.02
CA TYR A 121 -12.18 -7.97 -18.27
C TYR A 121 -11.70 -8.84 -17.12
N GLN A 122 -11.00 -9.92 -17.45
CA GLN A 122 -10.22 -10.67 -16.47
C GLN A 122 -8.98 -9.86 -16.10
N VAL A 123 -9.02 -9.15 -14.98
CA VAL A 123 -7.94 -8.30 -14.50
C VAL A 123 -6.96 -9.13 -13.65
N LEU A 124 -5.68 -9.07 -13.99
CA LEU A 124 -4.58 -9.76 -13.29
C LEU A 124 -3.88 -8.89 -12.26
N SER A 125 -3.79 -7.57 -12.50
CA SER A 125 -3.25 -6.58 -11.57
C SER A 125 -3.61 -5.16 -12.00
N VAL A 126 -3.55 -4.23 -11.05
CA VAL A 126 -3.72 -2.78 -11.26
C VAL A 126 -2.45 -2.08 -10.77
N GLY A 127 -2.06 -0.99 -11.43
CA GLY A 127 -0.83 -0.27 -11.09
C GLY A 127 -0.77 1.13 -11.69
N PHE A 128 0.42 1.73 -11.63
CA PHE A 128 0.70 3.06 -12.18
C PHE A 128 2.05 3.13 -12.86
N PHE A 129 2.14 4.02 -13.85
CA PHE A 129 3.39 4.54 -14.40
C PHE A 129 3.74 5.91 -13.79
N GLY A 130 5.01 6.32 -13.93
CA GLY A 130 5.46 7.68 -13.59
C GLY A 130 5.39 8.06 -12.11
N GLY A 131 5.37 7.09 -11.19
CA GLY A 131 5.23 7.39 -9.75
C GLY A 131 3.82 7.84 -9.38
N ASN A 132 2.81 7.11 -9.85
CA ASN A 132 1.37 7.37 -9.66
C ASN A 132 0.76 8.44 -10.59
N GLU A 133 1.41 8.75 -11.71
CA GLU A 133 0.91 9.75 -12.68
C GLU A 133 -0.16 9.21 -13.63
N GLN A 134 -0.04 7.95 -14.02
CA GLN A 134 -0.90 7.33 -15.04
C GLN A 134 -1.35 5.94 -14.58
N PRO A 135 -2.65 5.73 -14.30
CA PRO A 135 -3.16 4.41 -13.91
C PRO A 135 -3.12 3.45 -15.10
N CYS A 136 -2.86 2.18 -14.79
CA CYS A 136 -2.88 1.08 -15.76
C CYS A 136 -3.46 -0.20 -15.14
N VAL A 137 -3.88 -1.10 -16.02
CA VAL A 137 -4.38 -2.43 -15.68
C VAL A 137 -3.64 -3.46 -16.52
N THR A 138 -3.39 -4.62 -15.92
CA THR A 138 -2.99 -5.82 -16.67
C THR A 138 -4.19 -6.73 -16.78
N ILE A 139 -4.63 -7.00 -18.00
CA ILE A 139 -5.73 -7.92 -18.29
C ILE A 139 -5.20 -9.20 -18.92
N TYR A 140 -5.94 -10.30 -18.77
CA TYR A 140 -5.74 -11.49 -19.57
C TYR A 140 -6.71 -11.47 -20.75
N LYS A 141 -6.17 -11.41 -21.97
CA LYS A 141 -6.95 -11.35 -23.20
C LYS A 141 -6.17 -11.99 -24.34
N ASP A 142 -6.86 -12.74 -25.21
CA ASP A 142 -6.25 -13.41 -26.37
C ASP A 142 -5.07 -14.32 -25.98
N GLU A 143 -5.24 -15.09 -24.90
CA GLU A 143 -4.26 -16.01 -24.31
C GLU A 143 -2.97 -15.35 -23.77
N GLN A 144 -2.93 -14.01 -23.70
CA GLN A 144 -1.76 -13.26 -23.25
C GLN A 144 -2.13 -12.18 -22.23
N ALA A 145 -1.17 -11.83 -21.37
CA ALA A 145 -1.29 -10.71 -20.48
C ALA A 145 -0.99 -9.40 -21.23
N GLN A 146 -1.88 -8.42 -21.11
CA GLN A 146 -1.77 -7.12 -21.78
C GLN A 146 -1.82 -6.00 -20.75
N CYS A 147 -0.82 -5.11 -20.76
CA CYS A 147 -0.82 -3.90 -19.94
C CYS A 147 -1.43 -2.74 -20.75
N LEU A 148 -2.48 -2.12 -20.20
CA LEU A 148 -3.25 -1.07 -20.84
C LEU A 148 -3.43 0.10 -19.88
N LEU A 149 -3.45 1.32 -20.41
CA LEU A 149 -3.73 2.53 -19.63
C LEU A 149 -5.21 2.62 -19.29
N LEU A 150 -5.50 3.15 -18.11
CA LEU A 150 -6.83 3.57 -17.72
C LEU A 150 -6.99 5.10 -17.90
N PRO A 151 -8.21 5.60 -18.13
CA PRO A 151 -8.49 7.03 -18.00
C PRO A 151 -8.09 7.55 -16.62
N LYS A 152 -7.61 8.79 -16.55
CA LYS A 152 -7.15 9.40 -15.27
C LYS A 152 -8.28 9.53 -14.25
N GLU A 153 -9.52 9.57 -14.71
CA GLU A 153 -10.72 9.59 -13.89
C GLU A 153 -10.87 8.31 -13.04
N LEU A 154 -10.18 7.21 -13.39
CA LEU A 154 -10.12 5.97 -12.59
C LEU A 154 -8.90 5.92 -11.66
N SER A 155 -8.15 7.02 -11.49
CA SER A 155 -6.95 7.03 -10.64
C SER A 155 -7.26 6.72 -9.18
N ASP A 156 -8.35 7.25 -8.63
CA ASP A 156 -8.72 7.00 -7.22
C ASP A 156 -9.02 5.51 -6.99
N TRP A 157 -9.80 4.89 -7.88
CA TRP A 157 -10.05 3.45 -7.83
C TRP A 157 -8.75 2.63 -7.96
N ALA A 158 -7.89 2.99 -8.92
CA ALA A 158 -6.61 2.30 -9.10
C ALA A 158 -5.69 2.47 -7.88
N PHE A 159 -5.70 3.65 -7.27
CA PHE A 159 -4.95 3.94 -6.05
C PHE A 159 -5.42 3.10 -4.89
N ASP A 160 -6.74 3.00 -4.68
CA ASP A 160 -7.33 2.14 -3.65
C ASP A 160 -6.89 0.69 -3.85
N MET A 161 -6.98 0.18 -5.09
CA MET A 161 -6.56 -1.19 -5.41
C MET A 161 -5.07 -1.46 -5.11
N VAL A 162 -4.21 -0.51 -5.45
CA VAL A 162 -2.77 -0.58 -5.15
C VAL A 162 -2.52 -0.46 -3.65
N ALA A 163 -3.25 0.41 -2.93
CA ALA A 163 -3.13 0.57 -1.49
C ALA A 163 -3.55 -0.71 -0.74
N PHE A 164 -4.66 -1.33 -1.14
CA PHE A 164 -5.09 -2.62 -0.60
C PHE A 164 -4.06 -3.72 -0.87
N SER A 165 -3.48 -3.75 -2.06
CA SER A 165 -2.42 -4.72 -2.38
C SER A 165 -1.15 -4.48 -1.55
N ASN A 166 -0.80 -3.21 -1.31
CA ASN A 166 0.34 -2.82 -0.47
C ASN A 166 0.22 -3.29 0.99
N ILE A 167 -0.99 -3.35 1.54
CA ILE A 167 -1.21 -3.87 2.91
C ILE A 167 -1.38 -5.40 2.96
N GLY A 168 -1.18 -6.08 1.82
CA GLY A 168 -1.26 -7.55 1.71
C GLY A 168 -2.65 -8.08 1.35
N GLY A 169 -3.60 -7.21 1.00
CA GLY A 169 -4.86 -7.62 0.39
C GLY A 169 -4.65 -8.19 -1.01
N ASN A 170 -5.55 -9.06 -1.46
CA ASN A 170 -5.47 -9.61 -2.80
C ASN A 170 -6.84 -9.66 -3.48
N PHE A 171 -7.11 -8.66 -4.33
CA PHE A 171 -8.32 -8.61 -5.16
C PHE A 171 -8.11 -9.23 -6.54
N PHE A 172 -6.87 -9.48 -6.98
CA PHE A 172 -6.57 -9.90 -8.34
C PHE A 172 -5.78 -11.21 -8.40
N PRO A 173 -6.12 -12.14 -9.29
CA PRO A 173 -6.98 -11.95 -10.46
C PRO A 173 -8.48 -11.93 -10.13
N SER A 174 -9.26 -11.08 -10.81
CA SER A 174 -10.72 -11.05 -10.73
C SER A 174 -11.34 -10.47 -12.00
N ASP A 175 -12.62 -10.76 -12.22
CA ASP A 175 -13.42 -10.13 -13.26
C ASP A 175 -13.83 -8.73 -12.81
N VAL A 176 -13.58 -7.74 -13.67
CA VAL A 176 -13.90 -6.33 -13.38
C VAL A 176 -14.71 -5.77 -14.54
N GLU A 177 -15.85 -5.18 -14.20
CA GLU A 177 -16.69 -4.46 -15.13
C GLU A 177 -16.26 -3.00 -15.23
N PHE A 178 -15.94 -2.54 -16.43
CA PHE A 178 -15.61 -1.15 -16.73
C PHE A 178 -16.69 -0.53 -17.62
N GLY A 179 -17.09 0.70 -17.31
CA GLY A 179 -18.00 1.43 -18.17
C GLY A 179 -17.89 2.93 -18.00
N TYR A 180 -18.50 3.65 -18.95
CA TYR A 180 -18.64 5.10 -18.88
C TYR A 180 -20.11 5.48 -18.96
N ILE A 181 -20.65 6.05 -17.89
CA ILE A 181 -22.07 6.36 -17.79
C ILE A 181 -22.29 7.71 -17.10
N ASN A 182 -23.27 8.48 -17.61
CA ASN A 182 -23.62 9.80 -17.07
C ASN A 182 -22.42 10.74 -16.90
N GLY A 183 -21.46 10.68 -17.83
CA GLY A 183 -20.28 11.53 -17.80
C GLY A 183 -19.12 11.01 -16.95
N ARG A 184 -19.23 9.81 -16.36
CA ARG A 184 -18.24 9.27 -15.41
C ARG A 184 -17.80 7.86 -15.78
N TYR A 185 -16.50 7.60 -15.67
CA TYR A 185 -15.96 6.24 -15.70
C TYR A 185 -16.25 5.53 -14.39
N TYR A 186 -16.46 4.22 -14.44
CA TYR A 186 -16.52 3.35 -13.28
C TYR A 186 -15.77 2.04 -13.56
N ALA A 187 -15.34 1.41 -12.47
CA ALA A 187 -14.77 0.07 -12.45
C ALA A 187 -15.32 -0.65 -11.21
N GLU A 188 -15.91 -1.84 -11.40
CA GLU A 188 -16.52 -2.63 -10.33
C GLU A 188 -15.97 -4.05 -10.36
N ILE A 189 -15.47 -4.54 -9.23
CA ILE A 189 -15.03 -5.94 -9.09
C ILE A 189 -16.28 -6.82 -8.91
N LEU A 190 -16.39 -7.89 -9.70
CA LEU A 190 -17.54 -8.80 -9.71
C LEU A 190 -17.39 -9.98 -8.73
#